data_AF-A0A357KUK4-F1
#
_entry.id   AF-A0A357KUK4-F1
#
_cell.length_a   1.000
_cell.length_b   1.000
_cell.length_c   1.000
_cell.angle_alpha   90.00
_cell.angle_beta   90.00
_cell.angle_gamma   90.00
#
_symmetry.space_group_name_H-M   'P 1'
#
loop_
_entity.id
_entity.type
_entity.pdbx_description
1 polymer ?
#
loop_
_entity_poly.entity_id
_entity_poly.type
_entity_poly.pdbx_seq_one_letter_code
_entity_poly.pdbx_strand_id
1 'polypeptide(L)'
;EDPIEFIFKDDKATIHQREVGIDVLDFKTGLRALVRENPDIVLIGEMRDSETFEAALHAAETGHLVFGTIHASSTSQTFGRIYDLFKPDEREQVRKIMAYQMRAIVYQKLLPTLKPEIARIPALEILINTPVVRKYILEAREPELIDVLKSQEAQGVGMLDFNGSLVKLVEKEFIHVRTAMDATPNADELAMRLKKIG
;
A
#
# COMPACT_ATOMS: atom_id res chain seq x y z
N GLU A 1 11.22 7.31 -11.62
CA GLU A 1 10.91 8.03 -10.38
C GLU A 1 10.91 9.53 -10.68
N ASP A 2 10.35 10.36 -9.79
CA ASP A 2 10.24 11.82 -9.97
C ASP A 2 10.34 12.54 -8.60
N PRO A 3 11.55 12.87 -8.11
CA PRO A 3 12.87 12.44 -8.59
C PRO A 3 13.25 11.04 -8.08
N ILE A 4 14.46 10.55 -8.41
CA ILE A 4 15.06 9.38 -7.75
C ILE A 4 15.43 9.74 -6.30
N GLU A 5 14.87 9.02 -5.32
CA GLU A 5 15.12 9.29 -3.90
C GLU A 5 16.30 8.50 -3.32
N PHE A 6 16.49 7.26 -3.78
CA PHE A 6 17.53 6.35 -3.32
C PHE A 6 18.28 5.78 -4.51
N ILE A 7 19.62 5.83 -4.46
CA ILE A 7 20.46 5.20 -5.48
C ILE A 7 20.80 3.79 -5.03
N PHE A 8 20.35 2.81 -5.81
CA PHE A 8 20.68 1.42 -5.58
C PHE A 8 21.93 1.03 -6.37
N LYS A 9 22.71 0.11 -5.79
CA LYS A 9 23.84 -0.52 -6.46
C LYS A 9 23.50 -1.96 -6.77
N ASP A 10 23.90 -2.41 -7.94
CA ASP A 10 23.76 -3.79 -8.35
C ASP A 10 24.46 -4.73 -7.35
N ASP A 11 23.82 -5.86 -7.09
CA ASP A 11 24.36 -6.97 -6.31
C ASP A 11 23.89 -8.30 -6.93
N LYS A 12 22.78 -8.86 -6.46
CA LYS A 12 22.18 -10.07 -7.01
C LYS A 12 21.20 -9.81 -8.17
N ALA A 13 20.90 -8.55 -8.42
CA ALA A 13 20.05 -8.08 -9.49
C ALA A 13 20.68 -6.84 -10.11
N THR A 14 20.41 -6.64 -11.40
CA THR A 14 20.74 -5.41 -12.12
C THR A 14 19.61 -4.41 -11.92
N ILE A 15 19.93 -3.19 -11.50
CA ILE A 15 18.95 -2.16 -11.15
C ILE A 15 19.13 -0.97 -12.09
N HIS A 16 18.11 -0.74 -12.93
CA HIS A 16 18.06 0.40 -13.84
C HIS A 16 17.06 1.42 -13.31
N GLN A 17 17.55 2.57 -12.84
CA GLN A 17 16.71 3.68 -12.38
C GLN A 17 16.62 4.75 -13.47
N ARG A 18 15.42 5.32 -13.63
CA ARG A 18 15.14 6.39 -14.60
C ARG A 18 14.37 7.50 -13.92
N GLU A 19 14.91 8.71 -13.98
CA GLU A 19 14.26 9.92 -13.50
C GLU A 19 13.47 10.61 -14.62
N VAL A 20 12.24 11.01 -14.30
CA VAL A 20 11.40 11.79 -15.21
C VAL A 20 12.01 13.18 -15.40
N GLY A 21 12.07 13.65 -16.64
CA GLY A 21 12.70 14.91 -17.03
C GLY A 21 14.21 14.86 -17.24
N ILE A 22 14.89 13.79 -16.79
CA ILE A 22 16.33 13.59 -17.00
C ILE A 22 16.58 12.41 -17.93
N ASP A 23 16.14 11.21 -17.56
CA ASP A 23 16.39 9.98 -18.32
C ASP A 23 15.24 9.64 -19.28
N VAL A 24 14.01 10.03 -18.90
CA VAL A 24 12.79 9.82 -19.69
C VAL A 24 11.90 11.06 -19.65
N LEU A 25 11.14 11.30 -20.71
CA LEU A 25 10.27 12.48 -20.81
C LEU A 25 9.14 12.48 -19.79
N ASP A 26 8.48 11.33 -19.62
CA ASP A 26 7.33 11.13 -18.75
C ASP A 26 7.19 9.64 -18.35
N PHE A 27 6.30 9.37 -17.39
CA PHE A 27 6.03 8.00 -16.91
C PHE A 27 5.53 7.09 -18.04
N LYS A 28 4.64 7.60 -18.91
CA LYS A 28 4.09 6.85 -20.05
C LYS A 28 5.18 6.31 -20.96
N THR A 29 6.12 7.17 -21.34
CA THR A 29 7.26 6.83 -22.20
C THR A 29 8.18 5.84 -21.50
N GLY A 30 8.47 6.07 -20.22
CA GLY A 30 9.27 5.16 -19.39
C GLY A 30 8.67 3.76 -19.30
N LEU A 31 7.36 3.65 -19.03
CA LEU A 31 6.64 2.38 -18.89
C LEU A 31 6.53 1.61 -20.20
N ARG A 32 6.31 2.30 -21.33
CA ARG A 32 6.31 1.66 -22.66
C ARG A 32 7.67 1.08 -23.03
N ALA A 33 8.75 1.77 -22.70
CA ALA A 33 10.11 1.27 -22.92
C ALA A 33 10.41 0.07 -22.02
N LEU A 34 10.00 0.18 -20.74
CA LEU A 34 10.24 -0.84 -19.72
C LEU A 34 9.71 -2.22 -20.09
N VAL A 35 8.52 -2.34 -20.71
CA VAL A 35 7.97 -3.64 -21.14
C VAL A 35 8.89 -4.36 -22.15
N ARG A 36 9.70 -3.62 -22.92
CA ARG A 36 10.63 -4.20 -23.90
C ARG A 36 12.00 -4.53 -23.32
N GLU A 37 12.27 -4.10 -22.09
CA GLU A 37 13.54 -4.33 -21.40
C GLU A 37 13.54 -5.64 -20.60
N ASN A 38 12.46 -6.42 -20.69
CA ASN A 38 12.31 -7.71 -20.04
C ASN A 38 12.65 -7.65 -18.53
N PRO A 39 12.05 -6.72 -17.77
CA PRO A 39 12.28 -6.61 -16.33
C PRO A 39 11.61 -7.77 -15.60
N ASP A 40 12.10 -8.14 -14.42
CA ASP A 40 11.36 -9.03 -13.51
C ASP A 40 10.48 -8.23 -12.51
N ILE A 41 11.00 -7.07 -12.10
CA ILE A 41 10.41 -6.20 -11.07
C ILE A 41 10.34 -4.77 -11.62
N VAL A 42 9.22 -4.10 -11.36
CA VAL A 42 8.96 -2.74 -11.79
C VAL A 42 8.63 -1.89 -10.58
N LEU A 43 9.37 -0.79 -10.38
CA LEU A 43 9.00 0.25 -9.41
C LEU A 43 8.50 1.47 -10.17
N ILE A 44 7.22 1.78 -9.97
CA ILE A 44 6.60 3.02 -10.40
C ILE A 44 6.55 3.91 -9.15
N GLY A 45 6.86 5.19 -9.29
CA GLY A 45 6.83 6.14 -8.17
C GLY A 45 5.41 6.35 -7.65
N GLU A 46 4.85 7.52 -7.88
CA GLU A 46 3.46 7.82 -7.56
C GLU A 46 2.55 7.62 -8.78
N MET A 47 1.48 6.83 -8.63
CA MET A 47 0.49 6.61 -9.68
C MET A 47 -0.62 7.65 -9.57
N ARG A 48 -0.45 8.77 -10.29
CA ARG A 48 -1.34 9.96 -10.21
C ARG A 48 -2.48 9.97 -11.22
N ASP A 49 -2.39 9.17 -12.27
CA ASP A 49 -3.36 9.14 -13.37
C ASP A 49 -3.68 7.71 -13.80
N SER A 50 -4.79 7.56 -14.54
CA SER A 50 -5.26 6.27 -15.04
C SER A 50 -4.25 5.62 -15.96
N GLU A 51 -3.58 6.39 -16.83
CA GLU A 51 -2.61 5.85 -17.79
C GLU A 51 -1.43 5.17 -17.09
N THR A 52 -0.88 5.80 -16.05
CA THR A 52 0.21 5.22 -15.25
C THR A 52 -0.27 3.96 -14.52
N PHE A 53 -1.48 4.00 -13.96
CA PHE A 53 -2.05 2.85 -13.24
C PHE A 53 -2.38 1.67 -14.18
N GLU A 54 -2.91 1.93 -15.38
CA GLU A 54 -3.17 0.91 -16.41
C GLU A 54 -1.88 0.23 -16.87
N ALA A 55 -0.82 1.00 -17.10
CA ALA A 55 0.47 0.45 -17.44
C ALA A 55 1.03 -0.44 -16.31
N ALA A 56 0.83 -0.06 -15.05
CA ALA A 56 1.16 -0.87 -13.89
C ALA A 56 0.38 -2.21 -13.89
N LEU A 57 -0.94 -2.15 -14.13
CA LEU A 57 -1.78 -3.35 -14.21
C LEU A 57 -1.36 -4.27 -15.35
N HIS A 58 -1.09 -3.74 -16.54
CA HIS A 58 -0.65 -4.54 -17.68
C HIS A 58 0.71 -5.22 -17.43
N ALA A 59 1.64 -4.52 -16.78
CA ALA A 59 2.90 -5.13 -16.36
C ALA A 59 2.65 -6.28 -15.36
N ALA A 60 1.75 -6.10 -14.39
CA ALA A 60 1.39 -7.15 -13.44
C ALA A 60 0.70 -8.35 -14.11
N GLU A 61 -0.23 -8.12 -15.05
CA GLU A 61 -0.91 -9.17 -15.82
C GLU A 61 0.04 -10.03 -16.65
N THR A 62 1.13 -9.44 -17.13
CA THR A 62 2.17 -10.13 -17.92
C THR A 62 3.20 -10.85 -17.07
N GLY A 63 3.01 -10.88 -15.74
CA GLY A 63 3.80 -11.70 -14.80
C GLY A 63 4.88 -10.94 -14.03
N HIS A 64 4.99 -9.62 -14.20
CA HIS A 64 5.98 -8.81 -13.51
C HIS A 64 5.53 -8.46 -12.08
N LEU A 65 6.48 -8.34 -11.14
CA LEU A 65 6.18 -7.81 -9.82
C LEU A 65 6.21 -6.28 -9.87
N VAL A 66 5.07 -5.64 -9.65
CA VAL A 66 4.95 -4.18 -9.72
C VAL A 66 4.78 -3.58 -8.33
N PHE A 67 5.65 -2.64 -8.00
CA PHE A 67 5.53 -1.74 -6.86
C PHE A 67 5.08 -0.37 -7.34
N GLY A 68 4.20 0.26 -6.58
CA GLY A 68 3.71 1.61 -6.84
C GLY A 68 3.20 2.26 -5.56
N THR A 69 3.14 3.58 -5.55
CA THR A 69 2.61 4.35 -4.43
C THR A 69 1.38 5.16 -4.85
N ILE A 70 0.48 5.38 -3.89
CA ILE A 70 -0.70 6.23 -4.04
C ILE A 70 -1.04 6.84 -2.68
N HIS A 71 -1.48 8.09 -2.68
CA HIS A 71 -1.86 8.78 -1.45
C HIS A 71 -3.25 8.35 -0.99
N ALA A 72 -3.29 7.53 0.07
CA ALA A 72 -4.51 7.08 0.73
C ALA A 72 -4.33 7.07 2.25
N SER A 73 -5.43 7.13 3.01
CA SER A 73 -5.41 7.17 4.48
C SER A 73 -5.66 5.82 5.16
N SER A 74 -5.86 4.75 4.38
CA SER A 74 -5.98 3.36 4.83
C SER A 74 -5.91 2.41 3.63
N THR A 75 -5.75 1.11 3.87
CA THR A 75 -5.75 0.12 2.78
C THR A 75 -7.09 0.05 2.04
N SER A 76 -8.22 0.19 2.75
CA SER A 76 -9.56 0.19 2.13
C SER A 76 -9.82 1.46 1.32
N GLN A 77 -9.37 2.63 1.79
CA GLN A 77 -9.54 3.88 1.04
C GLN A 77 -8.69 3.94 -0.24
N THR A 78 -7.60 3.16 -0.30
CA THR A 78 -6.78 3.04 -1.52
C THR A 78 -7.58 2.62 -2.74
N PHE A 79 -8.54 1.70 -2.59
CA PHE A 79 -9.40 1.27 -3.69
C PHE A 79 -10.19 2.44 -4.29
N GLY A 80 -10.81 3.26 -3.43
CA GLY A 80 -11.54 4.46 -3.88
C GLY A 80 -10.63 5.45 -4.62
N ARG A 81 -9.41 5.69 -4.10
CA ARG A 81 -8.42 6.56 -4.76
C ARG A 81 -8.02 6.06 -6.13
N ILE A 82 -7.86 4.74 -6.29
CA ILE A 82 -7.60 4.13 -7.59
C ILE A 82 -8.79 4.32 -8.51
N TYR A 83 -10.01 4.01 -8.06
CA TYR A 83 -11.22 4.12 -8.88
C TYR A 83 -11.52 5.55 -9.32
N ASP A 84 -11.12 6.56 -8.55
CA ASP A 84 -11.26 7.97 -8.90
C ASP A 84 -10.36 8.40 -10.07
N LEU A 85 -9.32 7.62 -10.40
CA LEU A 85 -8.50 7.84 -11.60
C LEU A 85 -9.25 7.48 -12.89
N PHE A 86 -10.28 6.63 -12.80
CA PHE A 86 -10.99 6.03 -13.93
C PHE A 86 -12.41 6.56 -14.10
N LYS A 87 -12.88 6.56 -15.35
CA LYS A 87 -14.27 6.88 -15.65
C LYS A 87 -15.22 5.83 -15.08
N PRO A 88 -16.48 6.19 -14.75
CA PRO A 88 -17.43 5.25 -14.13
C PRO A 88 -17.61 3.92 -14.86
N ASP A 89 -17.57 3.94 -16.20
CA ASP A 89 -17.70 2.77 -17.08
C ASP A 89 -16.46 1.86 -17.11
N GLU A 90 -15.28 2.38 -16.75
CA GLU A 90 -14.02 1.64 -16.70
C GLU A 90 -13.79 0.96 -15.34
N ARG A 91 -14.39 1.48 -14.26
CA ARG A 91 -14.14 1.07 -12.87
C ARG A 91 -14.39 -0.41 -12.61
N GLU A 92 -15.46 -0.99 -13.18
CA GLU A 92 -15.77 -2.40 -12.96
C GLU A 92 -14.68 -3.31 -13.54
N GLN A 93 -14.16 -2.98 -14.72
CA GLN A 93 -13.08 -3.73 -15.35
C GLN A 93 -11.79 -3.63 -14.52
N VAL A 94 -11.40 -2.41 -14.13
CA VAL A 94 -10.22 -2.18 -13.30
C VAL A 94 -10.30 -2.97 -11.99
N ARG A 95 -11.46 -2.93 -11.30
CA ARG A 95 -11.70 -3.68 -10.07
C ARG A 95 -11.49 -5.18 -10.26
N LYS A 96 -12.01 -5.76 -11.34
CA LYS A 96 -11.84 -7.20 -11.64
C LYS A 96 -10.37 -7.53 -11.85
N ILE A 97 -9.63 -6.74 -12.63
CA ILE A 97 -8.21 -6.97 -12.85
C ILE A 97 -7.44 -6.87 -11.53
N MET A 98 -7.69 -5.83 -10.72
CA MET A 98 -7.06 -5.69 -9.42
C MET A 98 -7.34 -6.88 -8.49
N ALA A 99 -8.56 -7.42 -8.47
CA ALA A 99 -8.89 -8.57 -7.64
C ALA A 99 -7.97 -9.78 -7.91
N TYR A 100 -7.47 -9.94 -9.14
CA TYR A 100 -6.56 -11.03 -9.51
C TYR A 100 -5.08 -10.64 -9.41
N GLN A 101 -4.72 -9.42 -9.78
CA GLN A 101 -3.31 -9.00 -9.89
C GLN A 101 -2.74 -8.37 -8.61
N MET A 102 -3.56 -7.70 -7.81
CA MET A 102 -3.10 -7.09 -6.56
C MET A 102 -2.51 -8.15 -5.63
N ARG A 103 -1.34 -7.90 -5.05
CA ARG A 103 -0.71 -8.80 -4.07
C ARG A 103 -0.97 -8.35 -2.64
N ALA A 104 -0.74 -7.07 -2.37
CA ALA A 104 -0.97 -6.46 -1.07
C ALA A 104 -1.10 -4.94 -1.19
N ILE A 105 -1.71 -4.31 -0.19
CA ILE A 105 -1.66 -2.87 0.05
C ILE A 105 -1.06 -2.66 1.44
N VAL A 106 -0.06 -1.79 1.53
CA VAL A 106 0.58 -1.41 2.79
C VAL A 106 0.38 0.09 3.00
N TYR A 107 -0.45 0.43 3.98
CA TYR A 107 -0.59 1.81 4.45
C TYR A 107 0.35 2.08 5.61
N GLN A 108 0.97 3.27 5.63
CA GLN A 108 1.97 3.65 6.62
C GLN A 108 1.71 5.06 7.13
N LYS A 109 1.90 5.25 8.44
CA LYS A 109 1.89 6.57 9.09
C LYS A 109 3.05 6.67 10.07
N LEU A 110 3.95 7.63 9.85
CA LEU A 110 5.09 7.87 10.74
C LEU A 110 4.66 8.63 11.99
N LEU A 111 4.94 8.07 13.17
CA LEU A 111 4.58 8.62 14.46
C LEU A 111 5.84 9.00 15.26
N PRO A 112 5.81 10.10 16.05
CA PRO A 112 6.91 10.43 16.94
C PRO A 112 7.08 9.34 18.01
N THR A 113 8.33 9.00 18.32
CA THR A 113 8.63 7.92 19.26
C THR A 113 9.03 8.43 20.65
N LEU A 114 8.94 7.53 21.64
CA LEU A 114 9.48 7.70 22.98
C LEU A 114 10.98 7.36 23.07
N LYS A 115 11.56 6.72 22.04
CA LYS A 115 12.96 6.28 22.02
C LYS A 115 13.83 7.44 21.50
N PRO A 116 14.81 7.94 22.28
CA PRO A 116 15.60 9.13 21.91
C PRO A 116 16.34 9.01 20.56
N GLU A 117 16.82 7.82 20.24
CA GLU A 117 17.59 7.51 19.02
C GLU A 117 16.70 7.35 17.77
N ILE A 118 15.37 7.30 17.94
CA ILE A 118 14.43 7.01 16.85
C ILE A 118 13.43 8.15 16.76
N ALA A 119 13.63 9.07 15.81
CA ALA A 119 12.77 10.25 15.69
C ALA A 119 11.31 9.87 15.36
N ARG A 120 11.11 8.91 14.45
CA ARG A 120 9.78 8.43 14.03
C ARG A 120 9.77 6.92 13.79
N ILE A 121 8.61 6.30 14.01
CA ILE A 121 8.36 4.88 13.75
C ILE A 121 7.09 4.72 12.90
N PRO A 122 7.05 3.83 11.90
CA PRO A 122 5.83 3.59 11.14
C PRO A 122 4.82 2.76 11.94
N ALA A 123 3.60 3.28 12.06
CA ALA A 123 2.41 2.47 12.25
C ALA A 123 1.92 1.98 10.89
N LEU A 124 1.51 0.72 10.82
CA LEU A 124 1.23 0.02 9.57
C LEU A 124 -0.20 -0.54 9.55
N GLU A 125 -0.81 -0.55 8.37
CA GLU A 125 -1.96 -1.39 8.05
C GLU A 125 -1.61 -2.18 6.79
N ILE A 126 -1.79 -3.50 6.85
CA ILE A 126 -1.33 -4.42 5.80
C ILE A 126 -2.50 -5.30 5.38
N LEU A 127 -2.94 -5.14 4.14
CA LEU A 127 -3.95 -5.95 3.50
C LEU A 127 -3.28 -6.86 2.45
N ILE A 128 -3.45 -8.17 2.57
CA ILE A 128 -2.92 -9.16 1.62
C ILE A 128 -4.07 -9.72 0.78
N ASN A 129 -3.87 -9.93 -0.51
CA ASN A 129 -4.91 -10.43 -1.40
C ASN A 129 -5.16 -11.94 -1.25
N THR A 130 -5.84 -12.33 -0.18
CA THR A 130 -6.31 -13.70 0.05
C THR A 130 -7.57 -14.00 -0.77
N PRO A 131 -8.01 -15.27 -0.89
CA PRO A 131 -9.28 -15.59 -1.55
C PRO A 131 -10.50 -14.82 -0.99
N VAL A 132 -10.51 -14.54 0.32
CA VAL A 132 -11.57 -13.74 0.95
C VAL A 132 -11.48 -12.28 0.50
N VAL A 133 -10.30 -11.67 0.54
CA VAL A 133 -10.11 -10.28 0.08
C VAL A 133 -10.47 -10.14 -1.40
N ARG A 134 -10.01 -11.08 -2.25
CA ARG A 134 -10.37 -11.14 -3.67
C ARG A 134 -11.89 -11.17 -3.86
N LYS A 135 -12.61 -11.99 -3.11
CA LYS A 135 -14.07 -12.07 -3.17
C LYS A 135 -14.71 -10.71 -2.86
N TYR A 136 -14.27 -10.04 -1.80
CA TYR A 136 -14.78 -8.72 -1.42
C TYR A 136 -14.53 -7.67 -2.51
N ILE A 137 -13.36 -7.68 -3.16
CA ILE A 137 -13.07 -6.80 -4.30
C ILE A 137 -14.02 -7.11 -5.47
N LEU A 138 -14.21 -8.38 -5.83
CA LEU A 138 -15.12 -8.74 -6.94
C LEU A 138 -16.57 -8.32 -6.68
N GLU A 139 -17.01 -8.38 -5.41
CA GLU A 139 -18.35 -8.02 -4.95
C GLU A 139 -18.55 -6.51 -4.67
N ALA A 140 -17.55 -5.66 -4.88
CA ALA A 140 -17.61 -4.22 -4.57
C ALA A 140 -17.78 -3.90 -3.07
N ARG A 141 -17.22 -4.75 -2.21
CA ARG A 141 -17.33 -4.68 -0.74
C ARG A 141 -16.03 -4.27 -0.06
N GLU A 142 -15.17 -3.54 -0.76
CA GLU A 142 -13.88 -3.07 -0.25
C GLU A 142 -13.96 -2.24 1.05
N PRO A 143 -15.01 -1.44 1.30
CA PRO A 143 -15.19 -0.77 2.60
C PRO A 143 -15.29 -1.73 3.78
N GLU A 144 -15.81 -2.94 3.57
CA GLU A 144 -15.97 -3.97 4.61
C GLU A 144 -14.67 -4.75 4.89
N LEU A 145 -13.61 -4.54 4.10
CA LEU A 145 -12.31 -5.21 4.31
C LEU A 145 -11.67 -4.83 5.66
N ILE A 146 -12.09 -3.72 6.27
CA ILE A 146 -11.65 -3.34 7.62
C ILE A 146 -12.00 -4.40 8.66
N ASP A 147 -13.13 -5.10 8.51
CA ASP A 147 -13.53 -6.16 9.43
C ASP A 147 -12.78 -7.45 9.13
N VAL A 148 -12.47 -7.71 7.85
CA VAL A 148 -11.60 -8.82 7.45
C VAL A 148 -10.21 -8.67 8.07
N LEU A 149 -9.62 -7.47 8.03
CA LEU A 149 -8.30 -7.17 8.63
C LEU A 149 -8.23 -7.49 10.14
N LYS A 150 -9.35 -7.36 10.86
CA LYS A 150 -9.43 -7.59 12.31
C LYS A 150 -9.57 -9.06 12.70
N SER A 151 -9.85 -9.94 11.73
CA SER A 151 -10.02 -11.37 11.98
C SER A 151 -8.72 -12.05 12.41
N GLN A 152 -8.83 -13.15 13.17
CA GLN A 152 -7.67 -13.95 13.58
C GLN A 152 -7.00 -14.62 12.38
N GLU A 153 -7.80 -15.03 11.40
CA GLU A 153 -7.36 -15.61 10.15
C GLU A 153 -6.48 -14.63 9.35
N ALA A 154 -6.87 -13.35 9.28
CA ALA A 154 -6.09 -12.30 8.64
C ALA A 154 -4.73 -12.12 9.33
N GLN A 155 -4.71 -12.09 10.68
CA GLN A 155 -3.45 -12.02 11.44
C GLN A 155 -2.54 -13.23 11.19
N GLY A 156 -3.12 -14.43 11.11
CA GLY A 156 -2.39 -15.68 10.88
C GLY A 156 -1.67 -15.73 9.52
N VAL A 157 -2.14 -14.97 8.52
CA VAL A 157 -1.49 -14.85 7.20
C VAL A 157 -0.63 -13.59 7.07
N GLY A 158 -0.40 -12.85 8.16
CA GLY A 158 0.46 -11.68 8.20
C GLY A 158 -0.20 -10.34 7.89
N MET A 159 -1.54 -10.27 7.83
CA MET A 159 -2.23 -8.97 7.78
C MET A 159 -2.15 -8.25 9.13
N LEU A 160 -2.32 -6.94 9.10
CA LEU A 160 -2.30 -6.10 10.28
C LEU A 160 -3.33 -4.98 10.15
N ASP A 161 -4.28 -4.90 11.08
CA ASP A 161 -5.15 -3.73 11.20
C ASP A 161 -4.41 -2.56 11.88
N PHE A 162 -4.75 -1.32 11.51
CA PHE A 162 -4.02 -0.15 12.00
C PHE A 162 -4.06 0.01 13.52
N ASN A 163 -5.20 -0.25 14.16
CA ASN A 163 -5.32 -0.19 15.62
C ASN A 163 -4.49 -1.29 16.29
N GLY A 164 -4.41 -2.47 15.69
CA GLY A 164 -3.49 -3.54 16.11
C GLY A 164 -2.02 -3.12 16.03
N SER A 165 -1.62 -2.37 14.99
CA SER A 165 -0.28 -1.79 14.90
C SER A 165 -0.01 -0.78 16.02
N LEU A 166 -0.94 0.14 16.27
CA LEU A 166 -0.83 1.14 17.33
C LEU A 166 -0.72 0.50 18.72
N VAL A 167 -1.55 -0.51 19.01
CA VAL A 167 -1.49 -1.27 20.26
C VAL A 167 -0.09 -1.86 20.47
N LYS A 168 0.46 -2.55 19.45
CA LYS A 168 1.81 -3.14 19.54
C LYS A 168 2.90 -2.09 19.78
N LEU A 169 2.76 -0.89 19.21
CA LEU A 169 3.71 0.20 19.40
C LEU A 169 3.63 0.80 20.81
N VAL A 170 2.44 0.88 21.39
CA VAL A 170 2.23 1.32 22.78
C VAL A 170 2.77 0.26 23.76
N GLU A 171 2.43 -1.01 23.56
CA GLU A 171 2.89 -2.14 24.40
C GLU A 171 4.42 -2.24 24.47
N LYS A 172 5.09 -1.99 23.34
CA LYS A 172 6.55 -2.01 23.25
C LYS A 172 7.20 -0.67 23.65
N GLU A 173 6.41 0.26 24.17
CA GLU A 173 6.85 1.59 24.61
C GLU A 173 7.60 2.37 23.52
N PHE A 174 7.21 2.18 22.27
CA PHE A 174 7.71 2.99 21.15
C PHE A 174 6.96 4.30 21.04
N ILE A 175 5.66 4.34 21.34
CA ILE A 175 4.85 5.56 21.27
C ILE A 175 4.03 5.74 22.55
N HIS A 176 3.74 6.99 22.89
CA HIS A 176 2.83 7.31 23.99
C HIS A 176 1.38 6.98 23.61
N VAL A 177 0.54 6.59 24.58
CA VAL A 177 -0.90 6.33 24.37
C VAL A 177 -1.59 7.49 23.66
N ARG A 178 -1.28 8.73 24.08
CA ARG A 178 -1.78 9.95 23.43
C ARG A 178 -1.46 9.99 21.93
N THR A 179 -0.22 9.69 21.53
CA THR A 179 0.19 9.64 20.12
C THR A 179 -0.63 8.62 19.34
N ALA A 180 -0.94 7.46 19.94
CA ALA A 180 -1.80 6.46 19.33
C ALA A 180 -3.25 6.95 19.19
N MET A 181 -3.80 7.59 20.22
CA MET A 181 -5.16 8.16 20.22
C MET A 181 -5.34 9.29 19.20
N ASP A 182 -4.33 10.13 18.99
CA ASP A 182 -4.35 11.20 17.98
C ASP A 182 -4.22 10.64 16.55
N ALA A 183 -3.65 9.44 16.39
CA ALA A 183 -3.35 8.84 15.09
C ALA A 183 -4.46 7.95 14.54
N THR A 184 -5.26 7.32 15.41
CA THR A 184 -6.22 6.28 15.07
C THR A 184 -7.44 6.80 14.29
N PRO A 185 -7.97 6.02 13.33
CA PRO A 185 -9.27 6.31 12.72
C PRO A 185 -10.47 5.95 13.62
N ASN A 186 -10.26 5.18 14.70
CA ASN A 186 -11.32 4.78 15.64
C ASN A 186 -10.77 4.74 17.08
N ALA A 187 -10.92 5.86 17.78
CA ALA A 187 -10.46 6.07 19.15
C ALA A 187 -11.15 5.17 20.18
N ASP A 188 -12.45 4.91 20.05
CA ASP A 188 -13.20 4.08 21.00
C ASP A 188 -12.71 2.64 20.96
N GLU A 189 -12.54 2.08 19.75
CA GLU A 189 -11.99 0.74 19.58
C GLU A 189 -10.56 0.64 20.13
N LEU A 190 -9.70 1.63 19.84
CA LEU A 190 -8.33 1.65 20.35
C LEU A 190 -8.32 1.69 21.88
N ALA A 191 -9.14 2.54 22.50
CA ALA A 191 -9.25 2.65 23.95
C ALA A 191 -9.70 1.32 24.59
N MET A 192 -10.65 0.61 23.97
CA MET A 192 -11.07 -0.73 24.44
C MET A 192 -9.94 -1.76 24.35
N ARG A 193 -9.14 -1.75 23.28
CA ARG A 193 -8.00 -2.66 23.11
C ARG A 193 -6.90 -2.37 24.14
N LEU A 194 -6.58 -1.09 24.37
CA LEU A 194 -5.56 -0.67 25.33
C LEU A 194 -5.91 -1.01 26.78
N LYS A 195 -7.20 -0.96 27.16
CA LYS A 195 -7.66 -1.39 28.49
C LYS A 195 -7.45 -2.87 28.80
N LYS A 196 -7.30 -3.72 27.78
CA LYS A 196 -7.07 -5.18 27.98
C LYS A 196 -5.61 -5.51 28.32
N ILE A 197 -4.72 -4.53 28.25
CA ILE A 197 -3.27 -4.68 28.40
C ILE A 197 -2.81 -4.25 29.80
N GLY A 198 -3.56 -3.35 30.45
CA GLY A 198 -3.35 -2.95 31.85
C GLY A 198 -4.24 -3.74 32.81
#